data_AF-A0A2N2DH17-F1
#
_entry.id   AF-A0A2N2DH17-F1
#
_cell.length_a   1.000
_cell.length_b   1.000
_cell.length_c   1.000
_cell.angle_alpha   90.00
_cell.angle_beta   90.00
_cell.angle_gamma   90.00
#
_symmetry.space_group_name_H-M   'P 1'
#
loop_
_entity.id
_entity.type
_entity.pdbx_description
1 polymer ?
#
loop_
_entity_poly.entity_id
_entity_poly.type
_entity_poly.pdbx_seq_one_letter_code
_entity_poly.pdbx_strand_id
1 'polypeptide(L)' 'MKCRPADYVIGGFHLFNHGANKSEEPTLVREIGNFLNKTGSKYYTCHCTGLEPFAQLKDLMQDRIQYLAAGSIVEI' A
#
# COMPACT_ATOMS: atom_id res chain seq x y z
N MET A 1 -17.99 -19.65 5.79
CA MET A 1 -18.14 -18.21 6.08
C MET A 1 -16.88 -17.49 5.63
N LYS A 2 -16.98 -16.49 4.74
CA LYS A 2 -15.86 -15.57 4.49
C LYS A 2 -16.00 -14.42 5.48
N CYS A 3 -14.97 -14.15 6.27
CA CYS A 3 -14.93 -12.97 7.13
C CYS A 3 -14.90 -11.71 6.25
N ARG A 4 -15.58 -10.65 6.71
CA ARG A 4 -15.53 -9.35 6.03
C ARG A 4 -14.08 -8.82 6.04
N PRO A 5 -13.59 -8.23 4.94
CA PRO A 5 -12.34 -7.48 4.96
C PRO A 5 -12.36 -6.37 6.01
N ALA A 6 -11.18 -5.97 6.49
CA ALA A 6 -11.05 -4.79 7.36
C ALA A 6 -11.46 -3.52 6.61
N ASP A 7 -11.99 -2.52 7.31
CA ASP A 7 -12.32 -1.23 6.69
C ASP A 7 -11.07 -0.39 6.44
N TYR A 8 -10.09 -0.46 7.35
CA TYR A 8 -8.81 0.24 7.26
C TYR A 8 -7.64 -0.71 7.51
N VAL A 9 -6.57 -0.54 6.73
CA VAL A 9 -5.32 -1.29 6.87
C VAL A 9 -4.17 -0.31 6.96
N ILE A 10 -3.38 -0.41 8.04
CA ILE A 10 -2.25 0.48 8.30
C ILE A 10 -0.99 -0.39 8.43
N GLY A 11 0.00 -0.16 7.57
CA GLY A 11 1.28 -0.89 7.65
C GLY A 11 2.15 -0.77 6.40
N GLY A 12 3.42 -1.17 6.55
CA GLY A 12 4.35 -1.29 5.43
C GLY A 12 4.15 -2.59 4.66
N PHE A 13 4.28 -2.54 3.33
CA PHE A 13 4.05 -3.67 2.44
C PHE A 13 5.33 -4.34 1.94
N HIS A 14 6.49 -3.82 2.34
CA HIS A 14 7.80 -4.38 2.00
C HIS A 14 8.01 -4.56 0.48
N LEU A 15 7.56 -3.57 -0.30
CA LEU A 15 7.72 -3.55 -1.77
C LEU A 15 9.04 -2.90 -2.21
N PHE A 16 9.84 -2.43 -1.25
CA PHE A 16 11.17 -1.92 -1.50
C PHE A 16 12.15 -2.55 -0.52
N ASN A 17 13.17 -3.21 -1.06
CA ASN A 17 14.25 -3.78 -0.30
C ASN A 17 15.35 -2.73 -0.09
N HIS A 18 15.40 -2.15 1.12
CA HIS A 18 16.41 -1.17 1.51
C HIS A 18 17.84 -1.75 1.55
N GLY A 19 18.01 -3.03 1.89
CA GLY A 19 19.32 -3.68 1.95
C GLY A 19 19.93 -3.93 0.57
N ALA A 20 19.09 -4.19 -0.43
CA ALA A 20 19.49 -4.37 -1.83
C ALA A 20 19.30 -3.11 -2.70
N ASN A 21 18.76 -2.04 -2.11
CA ASN A 21 18.34 -0.81 -2.80
C ASN A 21 17.51 -1.08 -4.08
N LYS A 22 16.56 -2.02 -3.99
CA LYS A 22 15.78 -2.52 -5.14
C LYS A 22 14.28 -2.49 -4.84
N SER A 23 13.50 -1.97 -5.79
CA SER A 23 12.04 -2.09 -5.81
C SER A 23 11.60 -3.46 -6.31
N GLU A 24 10.47 -3.96 -5.80
CA GLU A 24 9.75 -5.05 -6.43
C GLU A 24 9.34 -4.69 -7.87
N GLU A 25 9.16 -5.71 -8.70
CA GLU A 25 8.84 -5.55 -10.12
C GLU A 25 7.49 -4.82 -10.31
N PRO A 26 7.37 -3.88 -11.26
CA PRO A 26 6.15 -3.09 -11.46
C PRO A 26 4.89 -3.91 -11.72
N THR A 27 5.03 -5.06 -12.38
CA THR A 27 3.93 -6.00 -12.62
C THR A 27 3.37 -6.57 -11.32
N LEU A 28 4.25 -6.95 -10.40
CA LEU A 28 3.88 -7.46 -9.08
C LEU A 28 3.19 -6.37 -8.24
N VAL A 29 3.75 -5.15 -8.23
CA VAL A 29 3.15 -4.00 -7.53
C VAL A 29 1.73 -3.73 -8.04
N ARG A 30 1.52 -3.80 -9.37
CA ARG A 30 0.21 -3.63 -10.00
C ARG A 30 -0.77 -4.75 -9.66
N GLU A 31 -0.32 -6.01 -9.62
CA GLU A 31 -1.15 -7.15 -9.23
C GLU A 31 -1.61 -7.04 -7.77
N ILE A 32 -0.70 -6.67 -6.88
CA ILE A 32 -1.00 -6.39 -5.46
C ILE A 32 -2.03 -5.27 -5.37
N GLY A 33 -1.79 -4.12 -6.01
CA GLY A 33 -2.72 -3.00 -5.97
C GLY A 33 -4.11 -3.36 -6.50
N ASN A 34 -4.20 -4.16 -7.58
CA ASN A 34 -5.47 -4.66 -8.10
C ASN A 34 -6.21 -5.57 -7.11
N PHE A 35 -5.47 -6.42 -6.40
CA PHE A 35 -6.05 -7.26 -5.35
C PHE A 35 -6.56 -6.41 -4.17
N LEU A 36 -5.74 -5.47 -3.67
CA LEU A 36 -6.11 -4.58 -2.57
C LEU A 36 -7.35 -3.74 -2.94
N ASN A 37 -7.44 -3.24 -4.16
CA ASN A 37 -8.62 -2.51 -4.65
C ASN A 37 -9.92 -3.35 -4.58
N LYS A 38 -9.85 -4.67 -4.70
CA LYS A 38 -11.05 -5.53 -4.64
C LYS A 38 -11.56 -5.71 -3.21
N THR A 39 -10.74 -5.45 -2.20
CA THR A 39 -11.12 -5.63 -0.78
C THR A 39 -12.13 -4.58 -0.29
N GLY A 40 -12.14 -3.39 -0.90
CA GLY A 40 -12.95 -2.26 -0.42
C GLY A 40 -12.29 -1.45 0.70
N SER A 41 -11.18 -1.92 1.29
CA SER A 41 -10.50 -1.26 2.40
C SER A 41 -9.80 0.04 1.97
N LYS A 42 -9.58 0.94 2.93
CA LYS A 42 -8.69 2.10 2.80
C LYS A 42 -7.33 1.78 3.41
N TYR A 43 -6.27 2.07 2.67
CA TYR A 43 -4.90 1.68 2.99
C TYR A 43 -4.04 2.88 3.38
N TYR A 44 -3.25 2.72 4.43
CA TYR A 44 -2.21 3.65 4.85
C TYR A 44 -0.89 2.91 4.91
N THR A 45 0.10 3.37 4.15
CA THR A 45 1.38 2.67 4.04
C THR A 45 2.57 3.57 4.30
N CYS A 46 3.72 3.00 4.61
CA CYS A 46 4.89 3.75 5.06
C CYS A 46 6.21 2.99 4.82
N HIS A 47 7.32 3.66 5.13
CA HIS A 47 8.66 3.10 5.32
C HIS A 47 9.14 2.06 4.28
N CYS A 48 8.88 0.77 4.53
CA CYS A 48 9.39 -0.34 3.73
C CYS A 48 8.60 -0.58 2.43
N THR A 49 7.47 0.09 2.23
CA THR A 49 6.80 0.07 0.92
C THR A 49 7.62 0.77 -0.15
N GLY A 50 8.45 1.75 0.22
CA GLY A 50 9.20 2.57 -0.73
C GLY A 50 8.30 3.57 -1.49
N LEU A 51 8.91 4.66 -1.95
CA LEU A 51 8.19 5.73 -2.63
C LEU A 51 7.80 5.36 -4.06
N GLU A 52 8.65 4.60 -4.77
CA GLU A 52 8.37 4.17 -6.15
C GLU A 52 7.21 3.16 -6.22
N PRO A 53 7.18 2.05 -5.44
CA PRO A 53 6.00 1.20 -5.38
C PRO A 53 4.76 1.94 -4.88
N PHE A 54 4.91 2.84 -3.91
CA PHE A 54 3.79 3.66 -3.44
C PHE A 54 3.19 4.52 -4.55
N ALA A 55 4.00 5.17 -5.39
CA ALA A 55 3.50 5.98 -6.50
C ALA A 55 2.66 5.14 -7.47
N GLN A 56 3.15 3.95 -7.84
CA GLN A 56 2.39 3.02 -8.71
C GLN A 56 1.08 2.57 -8.07
N LEU A 57 1.09 2.26 -6.77
CA LEU A 57 -0.12 1.93 -6.03
C LEU A 57 -1.07 3.12 -5.95
N LYS A 58 -0.57 4.35 -5.76
CA LYS A 58 -1.37 5.57 -5.68
C LYS A 58 -2.06 5.87 -7.00
N ASP A 59 -1.37 5.69 -8.13
CA ASP A 59 -1.95 5.85 -9.45
C ASP A 59 -3.06 4.83 -9.73
N LEU A 60 -2.94 3.60 -9.21
CA LEU A 60 -3.93 2.55 -9.42
C LEU A 60 -5.13 2.65 -8.44
N MET A 61 -4.85 2.90 -7.16
CA MET A 61 -5.83 2.83 -6.07
C MET A 61 -6.42 4.18 -5.71
N GLN A 62 -5.84 5.28 -6.19
CA GLN A 62 -6.32 6.64 -6.00
C GLN A 62 -6.55 6.95 -4.51
N ASP A 63 -7.74 7.37 -4.11
CA ASP A 63 -8.06 7.76 -2.73
C ASP A 63 -8.11 6.60 -1.73
N ARG A 64 -8.00 5.35 -2.22
CA ARG A 64 -7.97 4.16 -1.37
C ARG A 64 -6.61 3.85 -0.80
N ILE A 65 -5.56 4.59 -1.16
CA ILE A 65 -4.25 4.50 -0.52
C ILE A 65 -3.66 5.88 -0.21
N GLN A 66 -3.06 6.00 0.97
CA GLN A 66 -2.34 7.20 1.41
C GLN A 66 -1.00 6.81 2.05
N TYR A 67 -0.01 7.69 1.95
CA TYR A 67 1.27 7.53 2.64
C TYR A 67 1.16 8.09 4.05
N LEU A 68 1.67 7.34 5.03
CA LEU A 68 1.68 7.72 6.44
C LEU A 68 3.13 7.97 6.88
N ALA A 69 3.53 9.24 6.88
CA ALA A 69 4.84 9.66 7.37
C ALA A 69 4.84 9.76 8.90
N ALA A 70 6.03 9.80 9.51
CA ALA A 70 6.14 10.07 10.94
C ALA A 70 5.47 11.41 11.28
N GLY A 71 4.63 11.42 12.30
CA GLY A 71 3.86 12.61 12.72
C GLY A 71 2.56 12.84 11.94
N SER A 72 2.21 12.02 10.94
CA SER A 72 0.91 12.08 10.29
C SER A 72 -0.22 11.65 11.24
N ILE A 73 -1.39 12.30 11.12
CA ILE A 73 -2.61 11.98 11.85
C ILE A 73 -3.65 11.49 10.85
N VAL A 74 -4.36 10.42 11.18
CA VAL A 74 -5.44 9.85 10.36
C VAL A 74 -6.67 9.62 11.22
N GLU A 75 -7.84 9.95 10.67
CA GLU A 75 -9.15 9.67 11.25
C GLU A 75 -9.74 8.44 10.54
N ILE A 76 -10.20 7.46 11.32
CA ILE A 76 -10.71 6.16 10.83
C ILE A 76 -12.08 5.84 11.42
#